data_AF-A0A1Q7W0C5-F1
#
_entry.id   AF-A0A1Q7W0C5-F1
#
_cell.length_a   1.000
_cell.length_b   1.000
_cell.length_c   1.000
_cell.angle_alpha   90.00
_cell.angle_beta   90.00
_cell.angle_gamma   90.00
#
_symmetry.space_group_name_H-M   'P 1'
#
loop_
_entity.id
_entity.type
_entity.pdbx_description
1 polymer ?
#
loop_
_entity_poly.entity_id
_entity_poly.type
_entity_poly.pdbx_seq_one_letter_code
_entity_poly.pdbx_strand_id
1 'polypeptide(L)'
;MKQLRRACEQRLLGLPVPRPFDLDAFAAAVQEQRGGRRMYILPLPIPASEVSPYGMWIATHDEDFVFHEAHTSPLHRAQIVLHELGHMICGHRSDEPVDIPFLRQLMPDLDPAVVASTLTHHDHLKREDEQEAEMFGSLVLEKAGYDPDPGLAADGLLDRIGDALGHPMRRRERRI
;
A
#
# COMPACT_ATOMS: atom_id res chain seq x y z
N MET A 1 8.94 -17.30 6.46
CA MET A 1 9.35 -16.83 5.11
C MET A 1 8.80 -17.66 3.95
N LYS A 2 9.17 -18.95 3.73
CA LYS A 2 8.69 -19.71 2.54
C LYS A 2 7.16 -19.89 2.49
N GLN A 3 6.51 -20.11 3.63
CA GLN A 3 5.05 -20.24 3.71
C GLN A 3 4.34 -18.89 3.46
N LEU A 4 4.81 -17.83 4.12
CA LEU A 4 4.35 -16.45 3.92
C LEU A 4 4.37 -16.04 2.44
N ARG A 5 5.53 -16.18 1.80
CA ARG A 5 5.68 -15.86 0.37
C ARG A 5 4.68 -16.64 -0.50
N ARG A 6 4.54 -17.95 -0.26
CA ARG A 6 3.58 -18.79 -1.00
C ARG A 6 2.15 -18.32 -0.80
N ALA A 7 1.76 -17.91 0.41
CA ALA A 7 0.42 -17.38 0.68
C ALA A 7 0.16 -16.09 -0.11
N CYS A 8 1.11 -15.16 -0.10
CA CYS A 8 1.00 -13.93 -0.89
C CYS A 8 1.01 -14.21 -2.41
N GLU A 9 1.81 -15.16 -2.89
CA GLU A 9 1.79 -15.61 -4.30
C GLU A 9 0.43 -16.18 -4.69
N GLN A 10 -0.23 -16.96 -3.81
CA GLN A 10 -1.59 -17.46 -4.05
C GLN A 10 -2.61 -16.33 -4.13
N ARG A 11 -2.53 -15.32 -3.25
CA ARG A 11 -3.42 -14.15 -3.30
C ARG A 11 -3.20 -13.28 -4.54
N LEU A 12 -1.99 -13.27 -5.09
CA LEU A 12 -1.66 -12.60 -6.35
C LEU A 12 -2.13 -13.37 -7.59
N LEU A 13 -2.58 -14.62 -7.46
CA LEU A 13 -3.16 -15.37 -8.58
C LEU A 13 -4.46 -14.70 -9.02
N GLY A 14 -4.59 -14.47 -10.32
CA GLY A 14 -5.74 -13.77 -10.90
C GLY A 14 -5.60 -12.25 -10.94
N LEU A 15 -4.59 -11.67 -10.29
CA LEU A 15 -4.26 -10.25 -10.42
C LEU A 15 -3.20 -10.03 -11.52
N PRO A 16 -3.55 -9.38 -12.64
CA PRO A 16 -2.58 -9.02 -13.67
C PRO A 16 -1.60 -7.99 -13.09
N VAL A 17 -0.30 -8.28 -13.20
CA VAL A 17 0.75 -7.32 -12.85
C VAL A 17 1.30 -6.75 -14.16
N PRO A 18 1.01 -5.48 -14.49
CA PRO A 18 1.41 -4.89 -15.76
C PRO A 18 2.94 -4.82 -15.89
N ARG A 19 3.41 -4.91 -17.13
CA ARG A 19 4.83 -4.76 -17.51
C ARG A 19 4.91 -3.86 -18.75
N PRO A 20 5.46 -2.62 -18.65
CA PRO A 20 6.03 -1.99 -17.45
C PRO A 20 5.01 -1.82 -16.33
N PHE A 21 5.48 -1.67 -15.08
CA PHE A 21 4.57 -1.49 -13.95
C PHE A 21 3.81 -0.18 -14.09
N ASP A 22 2.51 -0.27 -13.88
CA ASP A 22 1.58 0.83 -13.81
C ASP A 22 0.71 0.58 -12.57
N LEU A 23 0.87 1.44 -11.57
CA LEU A 23 0.18 1.32 -10.29
C LEU A 23 -1.33 1.48 -10.46
N ASP A 24 -1.75 2.40 -11.32
CA ASP A 24 -3.16 2.71 -11.51
C ASP A 24 -3.85 1.55 -12.25
N ALA A 25 -3.17 0.95 -13.24
CA ALA A 25 -3.65 -0.25 -13.91
C ALA A 25 -3.73 -1.47 -12.96
N PHE A 26 -2.76 -1.63 -12.06
CA PHE A 26 -2.81 -2.68 -11.03
C PHE A 26 -3.97 -2.44 -10.06
N ALA A 27 -4.16 -1.21 -9.58
CA ALA A 27 -5.26 -0.84 -8.70
C ALA A 27 -6.63 -1.04 -9.36
N ALA A 28 -6.76 -0.75 -10.66
CA ALA A 28 -7.96 -1.05 -11.43
C ALA A 28 -8.30 -2.55 -11.43
N ALA A 29 -7.30 -3.41 -11.60
CA ALA A 29 -7.53 -4.86 -11.52
C ALA A 29 -7.95 -5.33 -10.11
N VAL A 30 -7.41 -4.70 -9.06
CA VAL A 30 -7.86 -4.96 -7.68
C VAL A 30 -9.31 -4.51 -7.47
N GLN A 31 -9.71 -3.34 -8.00
CA GLN A 31 -11.11 -2.88 -7.95
C GLN A 31 -12.06 -3.87 -8.63
N GLU A 32 -11.70 -4.35 -9.82
CA GLU A 32 -12.49 -5.35 -10.55
C GLU A 32 -12.65 -6.64 -9.75
N GLN A 33 -11.57 -7.16 -9.17
CA GLN A 33 -11.62 -8.36 -8.32
C GLN A 33 -12.54 -8.16 -7.10
N ARG A 34 -12.66 -6.93 -6.60
CA ARG A 34 -13.52 -6.57 -5.46
C ARG A 34 -14.94 -6.17 -5.86
N GLY A 35 -15.36 -6.52 -7.08
CA GLY A 35 -16.73 -6.30 -7.55
C GLY A 35 -16.99 -4.89 -8.10
N GLY A 36 -15.95 -4.18 -8.52
CA GLY A 36 -16.06 -2.85 -9.13
C GLY A 36 -16.25 -1.72 -8.11
N ARG A 37 -15.89 -1.96 -6.85
CA ARG A 37 -15.94 -0.95 -5.79
C ARG A 37 -14.93 0.15 -6.10
N ARG A 38 -15.34 1.43 -6.04
CA ARG A 38 -14.47 2.55 -6.43
C ARG A 38 -13.30 2.66 -5.46
N MET A 39 -12.10 2.85 -6.00
CA MET A 39 -10.88 3.05 -5.25
C MET A 39 -10.23 4.37 -5.63
N TYR A 40 -9.87 5.15 -4.63
CA TYR A 40 -9.18 6.42 -4.75
C TYR A 40 -7.79 6.30 -4.14
N ILE A 41 -6.75 6.56 -4.94
CA ILE A 41 -5.37 6.65 -4.45
C ILE A 41 -5.06 8.14 -4.27
N LEU A 42 -4.89 8.58 -3.03
CA LEU A 42 -4.80 9.99 -2.68
C LEU A 42 -3.51 10.28 -1.89
N PRO A 43 -2.87 11.45 -2.08
CA PRO A 43 -1.84 11.88 -1.16
C PRO A 43 -2.45 12.22 0.21
N LEU A 44 -1.73 11.93 1.29
CA LEU A 44 -2.06 12.40 2.62
C LEU A 44 -2.06 13.93 2.63
N PRO A 45 -3.12 14.59 3.14
CA PRO A 45 -3.21 16.04 3.23
C PRO A 45 -2.37 16.63 4.37
N ILE A 46 -1.73 15.77 5.17
CA ILE A 46 -0.99 16.10 6.38
C ILE A 46 0.39 15.44 6.35
N PRO A 47 1.45 16.07 6.88
CA PRO A 47 2.81 15.54 6.80
C PRO A 47 2.93 14.17 7.49
N ALA A 48 3.70 13.25 6.90
CA ALA A 48 3.95 11.91 7.48
C ALA A 48 4.57 11.95 8.89
N SER A 49 5.24 13.06 9.26
CA SER A 49 5.75 13.26 10.63
C SER A 49 4.65 13.34 11.70
N GLU A 50 3.42 13.63 11.31
CA GLU A 50 2.25 13.67 12.19
C GLU A 50 1.40 12.39 12.08
N VAL A 51 1.73 11.52 11.13
CA VAL A 51 0.90 10.43 10.60
C VAL A 51 1.80 9.26 10.21
N SER A 52 2.08 8.38 11.18
CA SER A 52 2.86 7.15 10.94
C SER A 52 1.92 5.94 10.93
N PRO A 53 1.76 5.22 9.79
CA PRO A 53 2.73 5.11 8.71
C PRO A 53 2.42 5.98 7.49
N TYR A 54 3.38 5.98 6.56
CA TYR A 54 3.40 6.67 5.28
C TYR A 54 2.20 6.42 4.36
N GLY A 55 1.25 5.57 4.74
CA GLY A 55 0.03 5.25 4.02
C GLY A 55 -1.12 4.89 4.96
N MET A 56 -2.31 4.79 4.41
CA MET A 56 -3.51 4.38 5.14
C MET A 56 -4.60 3.89 4.20
N TRP A 57 -5.33 2.84 4.57
CA TRP A 57 -6.53 2.40 3.86
C TRP A 57 -7.81 2.60 4.70
N ILE A 58 -8.76 3.31 4.12
CA ILE A 58 -10.11 3.54 4.66
C ILE A 58 -11.13 2.93 3.71
N ALA A 59 -11.97 2.04 4.22
CA ALA A 59 -13.06 1.43 3.49
C ALA A 59 -14.40 1.97 4.00
N THR A 60 -15.18 2.59 3.10
CA THR A 60 -16.59 2.90 3.36
C THR A 60 -17.47 1.71 2.98
N HIS A 61 -18.79 1.90 2.92
CA HIS A 61 -19.71 0.88 2.41
C HIS A 61 -19.51 0.57 0.91
N ASP A 62 -19.13 1.57 0.10
CA ASP A 62 -19.13 1.52 -1.36
C ASP A 62 -17.81 1.95 -2.01
N GLU A 63 -16.86 2.46 -1.24
CA GLU A 63 -15.61 3.04 -1.74
C GLU A 63 -14.41 2.66 -0.87
N ASP A 64 -13.23 2.71 -1.47
CA ASP A 64 -11.95 2.50 -0.81
C ASP A 64 -11.05 3.70 -1.06
N PHE A 65 -10.49 4.24 0.01
CA PHE A 65 -9.55 5.35 -0.02
C PHE A 65 -8.20 4.83 0.44
N VAL A 66 -7.21 4.89 -0.45
CA VAL A 66 -5.83 4.47 -0.19
C VAL A 66 -4.96 5.70 -0.20
N PHE A 67 -4.49 6.10 0.97
CA PHE A 67 -3.65 7.26 1.17
C PHE A 67 -2.17 6.89 1.09
N HIS A 68 -1.35 7.80 0.59
CA HIS A 68 0.11 7.68 0.58
C HIS A 68 0.80 8.99 0.91
N GLU A 69 2.07 8.94 1.32
CA GLU A 69 2.88 10.13 1.57
C GLU A 69 2.97 11.01 0.32
N ALA A 70 2.72 12.31 0.47
CA ALA A 70 2.66 13.24 -0.65
C ALA A 70 4.03 13.50 -1.30
N HIS A 71 5.11 13.45 -0.52
CA HIS A 71 6.45 13.87 -0.94
C HIS A 71 7.41 12.69 -1.07
N THR A 72 7.07 11.75 -1.95
CA THR A 72 7.87 10.53 -2.12
C THR A 72 8.14 10.22 -3.59
N SER A 73 9.15 9.37 -3.85
CA SER A 73 9.48 8.95 -5.22
C SER A 73 8.36 8.07 -5.82
N PRO A 74 8.24 7.95 -7.16
CA PRO A 74 7.24 7.07 -7.76
C PRO A 74 7.32 5.61 -7.30
N LEU A 75 8.54 5.09 -7.06
CA LEU A 75 8.75 3.73 -6.56
C LEU A 75 8.28 3.60 -5.11
N HIS A 76 8.63 4.57 -4.26
CA HIS A 76 8.23 4.55 -2.86
C HIS A 76 6.72 4.78 -2.70
N ARG A 77 6.11 5.65 -3.51
CA ARG A 77 4.64 5.76 -3.64
C ARG A 77 4.02 4.40 -3.99
N ALA A 78 4.59 3.69 -4.96
CA ALA A 78 4.11 2.37 -5.32
C ALA A 78 4.25 1.37 -4.17
N GLN A 79 5.36 1.37 -3.44
CA GLN A 79 5.55 0.50 -2.26
C GLN A 79 4.50 0.76 -1.19
N ILE A 80 4.27 2.02 -0.83
CA ILE A 80 3.24 2.43 0.15
C ILE A 80 1.87 1.93 -0.31
N VAL A 81 1.45 2.28 -1.53
CA VAL A 81 0.12 1.89 -2.02
C VAL A 81 -0.01 0.37 -2.11
N LEU A 82 1.03 -0.35 -2.55
CA LEU A 82 0.99 -1.80 -2.63
C LEU A 82 0.96 -2.47 -1.25
N HIS A 83 1.56 -1.86 -0.24
CA HIS A 83 1.46 -2.29 1.15
C HIS A 83 0.01 -2.15 1.65
N GLU A 84 -0.62 -0.99 1.44
CA GLU A 84 -2.05 -0.78 1.78
C GLU A 84 -2.99 -1.74 1.03
N LEU A 85 -2.73 -1.98 -0.25
CA LEU A 85 -3.45 -2.98 -1.03
C LEU A 85 -3.18 -4.41 -0.53
N GLY A 86 -1.99 -4.67 0.01
CA GLY A 86 -1.64 -5.92 0.66
C GLY A 86 -2.54 -6.20 1.86
N HIS A 87 -2.75 -5.21 2.74
CA HIS A 87 -3.72 -5.33 3.82
C HIS A 87 -5.13 -5.64 3.31
N MET A 88 -5.59 -4.90 2.30
CA MET A 88 -6.89 -5.09 1.68
C MET A 88 -7.08 -6.52 1.13
N ILE A 89 -6.09 -7.04 0.41
CA ILE A 89 -6.14 -8.35 -0.26
C ILE A 89 -5.97 -9.50 0.74
N CYS A 90 -5.15 -9.32 1.77
CA CYS A 90 -5.01 -10.31 2.83
C CYS A 90 -6.21 -10.30 3.81
N GLY A 91 -7.09 -9.30 3.71
CA GLY A 91 -8.28 -9.18 4.55
C GLY A 91 -7.97 -8.66 5.95
N HIS A 92 -6.83 -8.00 6.13
CA HIS A 92 -6.48 -7.35 7.40
C HIS A 92 -7.44 -6.20 7.63
N ARG A 93 -8.00 -6.13 8.83
CA ARG A 93 -8.90 -5.05 9.25
C ARG A 93 -8.60 -4.73 10.70
N SER A 94 -8.83 -3.48 11.06
CA SER A 94 -8.94 -3.13 12.47
C SER A 94 -10.36 -3.28 12.96
N ASP A 95 -10.47 -3.76 14.19
CA ASP A 95 -11.68 -3.69 15.00
C ASP A 95 -11.64 -2.47 15.95
N GLU A 96 -10.55 -1.68 15.93
CA GLU A 96 -10.42 -0.47 16.73
C GLU A 96 -11.25 0.68 16.16
N PRO A 97 -11.88 1.50 17.02
CA PRO A 97 -12.59 2.68 16.57
C PRO A 97 -11.65 3.67 15.90
N VAL A 98 -12.07 4.19 14.74
CA VAL A 98 -11.39 5.29 14.06
C VAL A 98 -11.33 6.52 14.97
N ASP A 99 -10.16 7.15 15.04
CA ASP A 99 -10.03 8.49 15.61
C ASP A 99 -10.82 9.50 14.75
N ILE A 100 -12.01 9.87 15.21
CA ILE A 100 -12.95 10.75 14.50
C ILE A 100 -12.34 12.15 14.21
N PRO A 101 -11.70 12.83 15.18
CA PRO A 101 -10.91 14.04 14.90
C PRO A 101 -9.93 13.88 13.74
N PHE A 102 -9.15 12.81 13.74
CA PHE A 102 -8.17 12.54 12.69
C PHE A 102 -8.85 12.26 11.34
N LEU A 103 -9.92 11.46 11.32
CA LEU A 103 -10.71 11.19 10.12
C LEU A 103 -11.29 12.48 9.51
N ARG A 104 -11.78 13.42 10.34
CA ARG A 104 -12.29 14.70 9.86
C ARG A 104 -11.20 15.64 9.35
N GLN A 105 -9.98 15.53 9.87
CA GLN A 105 -8.84 16.26 9.33
C GLN A 105 -8.45 15.71 7.95
N LEU A 106 -8.56 14.40 7.76
CA LEU A 106 -8.23 13.72 6.51
C LEU A 106 -9.32 13.89 5.43
N MET A 107 -10.58 13.68 5.83
CA MET A 107 -11.76 13.64 4.98
C MET A 107 -12.89 14.44 5.65
N PRO A 108 -12.83 15.79 5.60
CA PRO A 108 -13.75 16.66 6.35
C PRO A 108 -15.23 16.49 5.96
N ASP A 109 -15.49 16.10 4.71
CA ASP A 109 -16.83 15.89 4.17
C ASP A 109 -17.36 14.46 4.33
N LEU A 110 -16.53 13.52 4.85
CA LEU A 110 -16.96 12.14 5.07
C LEU A 110 -17.76 12.03 6.37
N ASP A 111 -18.97 11.48 6.30
CA ASP A 111 -19.71 11.09 7.49
C ASP A 111 -19.01 9.89 8.15
N PRO A 112 -18.51 9.99 9.39
CA PRO A 112 -17.84 8.87 10.03
C PRO A 112 -18.72 7.63 10.18
N ALA A 113 -20.04 7.78 10.16
CA ALA A 113 -20.98 6.66 10.23
C ALA A 113 -20.93 5.74 8.99
N VAL A 114 -20.39 6.21 7.85
CA VAL A 114 -20.27 5.40 6.63
C VAL A 114 -18.97 4.61 6.54
N VAL A 115 -18.07 4.79 7.50
CA VAL A 115 -16.80 4.06 7.57
C VAL A 115 -17.08 2.63 8.03
N ALA A 116 -16.84 1.67 7.15
CA ALA A 116 -17.13 0.25 7.38
C ALA A 116 -15.92 -0.49 7.97
N SER A 117 -14.72 -0.06 7.61
CA SER A 117 -13.48 -0.50 8.25
C SER A 117 -12.35 0.47 7.93
N THR A 118 -11.40 0.58 8.84
CA THR A 118 -10.15 1.29 8.61
C THR A 118 -9.00 0.41 9.05
N LEU A 119 -7.85 0.63 8.43
CA LEU A 119 -6.59 0.37 9.09
C LEU A 119 -5.96 1.72 9.34
N THR A 120 -5.85 2.09 10.62
CA THR A 120 -5.20 3.31 11.05
C THR A 120 -3.90 2.99 11.76
N HIS A 121 -3.14 4.03 12.10
CA HIS A 121 -1.83 3.97 12.73
C HIS A 121 -1.67 3.00 13.91
N HIS A 122 -2.70 2.80 14.73
CA HIS A 122 -2.62 1.92 15.90
C HIS A 122 -2.76 0.43 15.57
N ASP A 123 -3.21 0.11 14.35
CA ASP A 123 -3.61 -1.25 13.97
C ASP A 123 -2.46 -2.05 13.35
N HIS A 124 -1.39 -1.36 12.95
CA HIS A 124 -0.14 -1.92 12.44
C HIS A 124 0.69 -2.65 13.51
N LEU A 125 0.16 -2.81 14.72
CA LEU A 125 0.82 -3.52 15.81
C LEU A 125 0.80 -5.05 15.64
N LYS A 126 -0.03 -5.59 14.73
CA LYS A 126 -0.02 -7.01 14.35
C LYS A 126 1.12 -7.29 13.38
N ARG A 127 2.28 -7.67 13.93
CA ARG A 127 3.51 -7.99 13.15
C ARG A 127 3.30 -8.97 11.99
N GLU A 128 2.37 -9.92 12.11
CA GLU A 128 2.09 -10.88 11.03
C GLU A 128 1.36 -10.23 9.86
N ASP A 129 0.35 -9.40 10.14
CA ASP A 129 -0.41 -8.65 9.13
C ASP A 129 0.51 -7.70 8.35
N GLU A 130 1.41 -7.00 9.05
CA GLU A 130 2.44 -6.14 8.45
C GLU A 130 3.40 -6.91 7.55
N GLN A 131 3.86 -8.09 7.99
CA GLN A 131 4.74 -8.94 7.18
C GLN A 131 4.04 -9.48 5.93
N GLU A 132 2.75 -9.80 6.03
CA GLU A 132 1.93 -10.23 4.90
C GLU A 132 1.73 -9.11 3.87
N ALA A 133 1.40 -7.89 4.34
CA ALA A 133 1.23 -6.72 3.49
C ALA A 133 2.54 -6.33 2.78
N GLU A 134 3.65 -6.28 3.52
CA GLU A 134 4.98 -5.96 2.99
C GLU A 134 5.46 -7.00 1.97
N MET A 135 5.27 -8.29 2.28
CA MET A 135 5.59 -9.38 1.36
C MET A 135 4.76 -9.30 0.08
N PHE A 136 3.47 -8.97 0.19
CA PHE A 136 2.59 -8.81 -0.97
C PHE A 136 3.09 -7.70 -1.90
N GLY A 137 3.38 -6.51 -1.35
CA GLY A 137 3.86 -5.40 -2.17
C GLY A 137 5.20 -5.68 -2.85
N SER A 138 6.12 -6.31 -2.11
CA SER A 138 7.41 -6.76 -2.66
C SER A 138 7.24 -7.73 -3.83
N LEU A 139 6.33 -8.71 -3.72
CA LEU A 139 6.05 -9.68 -4.78
C LEU A 139 5.47 -9.04 -6.05
N VAL A 140 4.62 -8.03 -5.90
CA VAL A 140 4.06 -7.30 -7.05
C VAL A 140 5.18 -6.60 -7.80
N LEU A 141 6.06 -5.88 -7.11
CA LEU A 141 7.20 -5.19 -7.73
C LEU A 141 8.20 -6.17 -8.37
N GLU A 142 8.52 -7.27 -7.69
CA GLU A 142 9.35 -8.35 -8.23
C GLU A 142 8.74 -8.90 -9.53
N LYS A 143 7.44 -9.20 -9.51
CA LYS A 143 6.71 -9.68 -10.68
C LYS A 143 6.61 -8.59 -11.75
N ALA A 144 6.66 -7.32 -11.43
CA ALA A 144 6.73 -6.26 -12.42
C ALA A 144 8.15 -6.05 -13.00
N GLY A 145 9.16 -6.70 -12.43
CA GLY A 145 10.55 -6.67 -12.87
C GLY A 145 11.42 -5.65 -12.14
N TYR A 146 10.95 -5.14 -11.00
CA TYR A 146 11.72 -4.32 -10.06
C TYR A 146 12.29 -5.26 -9.00
N ASP A 147 13.61 -5.29 -8.86
CA ASP A 147 14.25 -6.00 -7.75
C ASP A 147 14.18 -5.08 -6.52
N PRO A 148 13.57 -5.48 -5.40
CA PRO A 148 13.70 -4.71 -4.17
C PRO A 148 15.19 -4.68 -3.84
N ASP A 149 15.78 -3.49 -3.71
CA ASP A 149 17.12 -3.38 -3.14
C ASP A 149 17.07 -4.06 -1.75
N PRO A 150 17.90 -5.07 -1.45
CA PRO A 150 17.84 -5.80 -0.17
C PRO A 150 17.96 -4.91 1.08
N GLY A 151 18.32 -3.63 0.93
CA GLY A 151 18.24 -2.61 2.00
C GLY A 151 16.85 -2.05 2.31
N LEU A 152 15.81 -2.39 1.54
CA LEU A 152 14.41 -1.99 1.76
C LEU A 152 13.58 -3.05 2.50
N ALA A 153 13.98 -4.33 2.42
CA ALA A 153 13.17 -5.46 2.86
C ALA A 153 13.49 -5.97 4.28
N ALA A 154 14.44 -5.35 4.98
CA ALA A 154 14.82 -5.71 6.34
C ALA A 154 15.11 -4.45 7.15
N ASP A 155 14.33 -4.26 8.20
CA ASP A 155 14.47 -3.25 9.25
C ASP A 155 14.17 -1.79 8.84
N GLY A 156 12.94 -1.37 9.15
CA GLY A 156 12.61 0.02 9.51
C GLY A 156 13.28 1.11 8.68
N LEU A 157 12.89 1.28 7.42
CA LEU A 157 13.27 2.44 6.62
C LEU A 157 12.34 3.64 6.88
N LEU A 158 12.05 3.91 8.15
CA LEU A 158 11.38 5.14 8.59
C LEU A 158 12.40 6.29 8.81
N ASP A 159 13.71 6.05 8.67
CA ASP A 159 14.69 6.99 9.22
C ASP A 159 15.85 7.40 8.31
N ARG A 160 15.97 6.86 7.07
CA ARG A 160 17.14 7.17 6.22
C ARG A 160 16.85 7.19 4.73
N ILE A 161 16.60 8.41 4.22
CA ILE A 161 17.31 9.09 3.13
C ILE A 161 16.33 9.93 2.32
N GLY A 162 16.23 11.20 2.70
CA GLY A 162 15.72 12.29 1.88
C GLY A 162 16.73 12.80 0.84
N ASP A 163 17.63 11.97 0.31
CA ASP A 163 18.64 12.43 -0.66
C ASP A 163 19.20 11.30 -1.53
N ALA A 164 18.53 10.98 -2.65
CA ALA A 164 19.16 10.30 -3.79
C ALA A 164 18.36 10.53 -5.09
N LEU A 165 18.43 11.77 -5.57
CA LEU A 165 18.57 12.16 -6.98
C LEU A 165 17.60 11.57 -8.02
N GLY A 166 16.78 12.48 -8.56
CA GLY A 166 16.01 12.29 -9.79
C GLY A 166 16.89 11.94 -11.00
N HIS A 167 17.08 10.64 -11.23
CA HIS A 167 17.61 10.09 -12.45
C HIS A 167 16.57 9.17 -13.13
N PRO A 168 16.46 9.22 -14.47
CA PRO A 168 15.62 8.29 -15.20
C PRO A 168 16.11 6.86 -14.96
N MET A 169 15.20 6.04 -14.42
CA MET A 169 15.50 4.73 -13.84
C MET A 169 15.89 3.71 -14.92
N ARG A 170 17.03 3.04 -14.73
CA ARG A 170 17.54 2.01 -15.65
C ARG A 170 16.94 0.64 -15.36
N ARG A 171 16.29 0.06 -16.37
CA ARG A 171 15.86 -1.36 -16.46
C ARG A 171 17.07 -2.28 -16.52
N ARG A 172 17.04 -3.42 -15.82
CA ARG A 172 18.00 -4.51 -16.04
C ARG A 172 17.58 -5.30 -17.28
N GLU A 173 18.39 -5.27 -18.33
CA GLU A 173 18.26 -6.20 -19.44
C GLU A 173 18.72 -7.58 -18.96
N ARG A 174 17.81 -8.56 -18.95
CA ARG A 174 18.16 -9.97 -18.73
C ARG A 174 19.03 -10.41 -19.91
N ARG A 175 20.32 -10.60 -19.66
CA ARG A 175 21.23 -11.26 -20.59
C ARG A 175 20.89 -12.76 -20.56
N ILE A 176 20.54 -13.28 -21.73
CA ILE A 176 20.32 -14.71 -22.02
C ILE A 176 21.66 -15.44 -21.89
#